data_AF-A0AA37BDM0-F1
#
_entry.id   AF-A0AA37BDM0-F1
#
_cell.length_a   1.000
_cell.length_b   1.000
_cell.length_c   1.000
_cell.angle_alpha   90.00
_cell.angle_beta   90.00
_cell.angle_gamma   90.00
#
_symmetry.space_group_name_H-M   'P 1'
#
loop_
_entity.id
_entity.type
_entity.pdbx_description
1 polymer ?
#
loop_
_entity_poly.entity_id
_entity_poly.type
_entity_poly.pdbx_seq_one_letter_code
_entity_poly.pdbx_strand_id
1 'polypeptide(L)'
;MQMSRKIAGFLVGLAAFMIVEWINLGFNLQDGHPTAFYVVHGVLVAVNVGLGLVLGFVGVRGLGGLRGLRGLRGLRGLRGGVKRPQGPPV
;
A
#
# COMPACT_ATOMS: atom_id res chain seq x y z
N MET A 1 2.40 0.63 24.28
CA MET A 1 1.09 0.48 23.59
C MET A 1 1.30 -0.36 22.35
N GLN A 2 0.53 -1.44 22.15
CA GLN A 2 0.64 -2.29 20.97
C GLN A 2 -0.36 -1.80 19.90
N MET A 3 0.13 -1.52 18.69
CA MET A 3 -0.71 -1.05 17.57
C MET A 3 -1.69 -2.15 17.14
N SER A 4 -2.96 -1.78 16.90
CA SER A 4 -3.97 -2.72 16.41
C SER A 4 -3.74 -3.06 14.93
N ARG A 5 -4.15 -4.26 14.50
CA ARG A 5 -4.02 -4.70 13.10
C ARG A 5 -4.80 -3.82 12.11
N LYS A 6 -5.90 -3.19 12.56
CA LYS A 6 -6.69 -2.25 11.75
C LYS A 6 -5.90 -0.98 11.44
N ILE A 7 -5.29 -0.40 12.46
CA ILE A 7 -4.44 0.80 12.32
C ILE A 7 -3.22 0.45 11.47
N ALA A 8 -2.59 -0.71 11.71
CA ALA A 8 -1.45 -1.15 10.92
C ALA A 8 -1.80 -1.31 9.43
N GLY A 9 -2.95 -1.92 9.12
CA GLY A 9 -3.44 -2.03 7.74
C GLY A 9 -3.75 -0.67 7.11
N PHE A 10 -4.38 0.23 7.87
CA PHE A 10 -4.61 1.61 7.44
C PHE A 10 -3.30 2.33 7.10
N LEU A 11 -2.27 2.22 7.95
CA LEU A 11 -0.96 2.84 7.68
C LEU A 11 -0.30 2.30 6.41
N VAL A 12 -0.43 1.00 6.13
CA VAL A 12 0.06 0.42 4.87
C VAL A 12 -0.71 0.98 3.67
N GLY A 13 -2.04 1.05 3.76
CA GLY A 13 -2.87 1.62 2.68
C GLY A 13 -2.58 3.10 2.44
N LEU A 14 -2.48 3.89 3.51
CA LEU A 14 -2.12 5.30 3.46
C LEU A 14 -0.73 5.49 2.84
N ALA A 15 0.26 4.71 3.28
CA ALA A 15 1.61 4.74 2.72
C ALA A 15 1.62 4.46 1.21
N ALA A 16 0.90 3.43 0.76
CA ALA A 16 0.81 3.09 -0.65
C ALA A 16 0.15 4.22 -1.46
N PHE A 17 -0.96 4.77 -0.97
CA PHE A 17 -1.64 5.90 -1.59
C PHE A 17 -0.72 7.12 -1.71
N MET A 18 -0.05 7.51 -0.62
CA MET A 18 0.91 8.61 -0.63
C MET A 18 2.01 8.39 -1.67
N ILE A 19 2.64 7.22 -1.68
CA ILE A 19 3.73 6.95 -2.63
C ILE A 19 3.23 7.05 -4.08
N VAL A 20 2.07 6.46 -4.41
CA VAL A 20 1.53 6.47 -5.77
C VAL A 20 1.17 7.88 -6.22
N GLU A 21 0.40 8.63 -5.43
CA GLU A 21 -0.04 9.99 -5.79
C GLU A 21 1.15 10.94 -5.96
N TRP A 22 2.10 10.91 -5.03
CA TRP A 22 3.23 11.84 -5.06
C TRP A 22 4.23 11.50 -6.17
N ILE A 23 4.42 10.22 -6.50
CA ILE A 23 5.22 9.83 -7.67
C ILE A 23 4.51 10.25 -8.97
N ASN A 24 3.19 10.02 -9.07
CA ASN A 24 2.42 10.44 -10.24
C ASN A 24 2.44 11.95 -10.43
N LEU A 25 2.32 12.72 -9.35
CA LEU A 25 2.47 14.19 -9.40
C LEU A 25 3.86 14.58 -9.91
N GLY A 26 4.92 13.91 -9.43
CA GLY A 26 6.29 14.13 -9.89
C GLY A 26 6.45 13.91 -11.40
N PHE A 27 5.83 12.88 -11.96
CA PHE A 27 5.81 12.64 -13.41
C PHE A 27 4.90 13.60 -14.19
N ASN A 28 3.87 14.13 -13.55
CA ASN A 28 2.89 15.03 -14.16
C ASN A 28 3.24 16.52 -14.00
N LEU A 29 4.47 16.84 -13.56
CA LEU A 29 4.94 18.21 -13.54
C LEU A 29 5.14 18.70 -14.98
N GLN A 30 4.30 19.64 -15.41
CA GLN A 30 4.35 20.21 -16.75
C GLN A 30 5.45 21.28 -16.89
N ASP A 31 5.93 21.46 -18.11
CA ASP A 31 6.84 22.54 -18.46
C ASP A 31 6.14 23.92 -18.46
N GLY A 32 6.90 24.99 -18.27
CA GLY A 32 6.40 26.37 -18.34
C GLY A 32 6.28 27.10 -17.00
N HIS A 33 6.80 26.52 -15.91
CA HIS A 33 6.84 27.18 -14.60
C HIS A 33 8.23 27.77 -14.27
N PRO A 34 8.36 28.67 -13.28
CA PRO A 34 9.66 29.12 -12.79
C PRO A 34 10.44 27.98 -12.12
N THR A 35 11.78 28.03 -12.12
CA THR A 35 12.64 27.01 -11.46
C THR A 35 12.23 26.74 -10.00
N ALA A 36 11.87 27.79 -9.26
CA ALA A 36 11.42 27.66 -7.87
C ALA A 36 10.18 26.74 -7.71
N PHE A 37 9.27 26.73 -8.69
CA PHE A 37 8.11 25.84 -8.69
C PHE A 37 8.55 24.37 -8.69
N TYR A 38 9.45 23.99 -9.61
CA TYR A 38 9.98 22.63 -9.70
C TYR A 38 10.76 22.23 -8.45
N VAL A 39 11.55 23.13 -7.88
CA VAL A 39 12.32 22.86 -6.66
C VAL A 39 11.38 22.58 -5.49
N VAL A 40 10.39 23.43 -5.25
CA VAL A 40 9.43 23.25 -4.14
C VAL A 40 8.65 21.96 -4.30
N HIS A 41 8.11 21.69 -5.48
CA HIS A 41 7.35 20.46 -5.75
C HIS A 41 8.22 19.21 -5.68
N GLY A 42 9.45 19.27 -6.20
CA GLY A 42 10.40 18.17 -6.12
C GLY A 42 10.74 17.81 -4.67
N VAL A 43 10.96 18.81 -3.81
CA VAL A 43 11.17 18.59 -2.36
C VAL A 43 9.91 18.01 -1.71
N LEU A 44 8.72 18.54 -2.01
CA LEU A 44 7.46 18.02 -1.49
C LEU A 44 7.24 16.56 -1.87
N VAL A 45 7.49 16.18 -3.13
CA VAL A 45 7.42 14.79 -3.61
C VAL A 45 8.41 13.91 -2.85
N ALA A 46 9.69 14.30 -2.78
CA ALA A 46 10.73 13.51 -2.12
C ALA A 46 10.42 13.28 -0.64
N VAL A 47 10.01 14.32 0.09
CA VAL A 47 9.65 14.24 1.51
C VAL A 47 8.43 13.35 1.71
N ASN A 48 7.36 13.52 0.92
CA ASN A 48 6.16 12.71 1.06
C ASN A 48 6.39 11.23 0.75
N VAL A 49 7.16 10.92 -0.30
CA VAL A 49 7.52 9.54 -0.60
C VAL A 49 8.32 8.93 0.56
N GLY A 50 9.29 9.68 1.11
CA GLY A 50 10.03 9.25 2.31
C GLY A 50 9.13 8.97 3.51
N LEU A 51 8.18 9.87 3.80
CA LEU A 51 7.18 9.68 4.87
C LEU A 51 6.30 8.46 4.60
N GLY A 52 5.84 8.27 3.37
CA GLY A 52 5.09 7.10 2.95
C GLY A 52 5.86 5.80 3.20
N LEU A 53 7.14 5.75 2.86
CA LEU A 53 8.00 4.58 3.12
C LEU A 53 8.12 4.28 4.63
N VAL A 54 8.31 5.30 5.46
CA VAL A 54 8.39 5.15 6.92
C VAL A 54 7.06 4.64 7.48
N LEU A 55 5.93 5.23 7.11
CA LEU A 55 4.60 4.80 7.54
C LEU A 55 4.31 3.36 7.09
N GLY A 56 4.66 3.02 5.85
CA GLY A 56 4.51 1.68 5.30
C GLY A 56 5.32 0.66 6.08
N PHE A 57 6.57 0.99 6.43
CA PHE A 57 7.41 0.15 7.26
C PHE A 57 6.83 -0.08 8.66
N VAL A 58 6.35 0.98 9.32
CA VAL A 58 5.68 0.89 10.63
C VAL A 58 4.42 0.03 10.53
N GLY A 59 3.59 0.24 9.51
CA GLY A 59 2.38 -0.54 9.26
C GLY A 59 2.68 -2.03 9.01
N VAL A 60 3.67 -2.35 8.18
CA VAL A 60 4.09 -3.74 7.91
C VAL A 60 4.60 -4.43 9.17
N ARG A 61 5.35 -3.73 10.03
CA ARG A 61 5.74 -4.25 11.35
C ARG A 61 4.53 -4.48 12.26
N GLY A 62 3.57 -3.55 12.29
CA GLY A 62 2.34 -3.68 13.07
C GLY A 62 1.46 -4.87 12.62
N LEU A 63 1.53 -5.25 11.34
CA LEU A 63 0.89 -6.45 10.81
C LEU A 63 1.64 -7.76 11.14
N GLY A 64 2.81 -7.66 11.77
CA GLY A 64 3.59 -8.79 12.24
C GLY A 64 4.36 -9.54 11.15
N GLY A 65 4.75 -8.87 10.06
CA GLY A 65 5.71 -9.36 9.04
C GLY A 65 5.45 -10.78 8.48
N LEU A 66 5.06 -10.89 7.21
CA LEU A 66 4.81 -12.14 6.46
C LEU A 66 3.62 -13.02 6.94
N ARG A 67 3.16 -12.94 8.20
CA ARG A 67 1.93 -13.62 8.66
C ARG A 67 0.66 -13.02 8.03
N GLY A 68 0.61 -11.70 7.85
CA GLY A 68 -0.48 -11.02 7.15
C GLY A 68 -0.58 -11.42 5.67
N LEU A 69 0.56 -11.46 4.96
CA LEU A 69 0.61 -11.92 3.56
C LEU A 69 0.22 -13.41 3.40
N ARG A 70 0.56 -14.26 4.38
CA ARG A 70 0.10 -15.66 4.41
C ARG A 70 -1.42 -15.76 4.55
N GLY A 71 -2.06 -14.88 5.31
CA GLY A 71 -3.52 -14.79 5.40
C GLY A 71 -4.19 -14.45 4.06
N LEU A 72 -3.62 -13.51 3.31
CA LEU A 72 -4.07 -13.16 1.95
C LEU A 72 -3.94 -14.32 0.95
N ARG A 73 -2.87 -15.11 1.03
CA ARG A 73 -2.74 -16.37 0.25
C ARG A 73 -3.78 -17.43 0.67
N GLY A 74 -4.08 -17.55 1.97
CA GLY A 74 -5.10 -18.46 2.48
C GLY A 74 -6.51 -18.13 1.98
N LEU A 75 -6.86 -16.85 1.90
CA LEU A 75 -8.14 -16.38 1.34
C LEU A 75 -8.28 -16.70 -0.16
N ARG A 76 -7.18 -16.65 -0.92
CA ARG A 76 -7.17 -17.06 -2.34
C ARG A 76 -7.39 -18.58 -2.51
N GLY A 77 -6.92 -19.39 -1.56
CA GLY A 77 -7.15 -20.84 -1.53
C GLY A 77 -8.60 -21.21 -1.17
N LEU A 78 -9.24 -20.47 -0.27
CA LEU A 78 -10.66 -20.66 0.08
C LEU A 78 -11.60 -20.41 -1.09
N ARG A 79 -11.29 -19.46 -1.98
CA ARG A 79 -12.07 -19.23 -3.21
C ARG A 79 -11.94 -20.36 -4.24
N GLY A 80 -10.87 -21.13 -4.21
CA GLY A 80 -10.68 -22.34 -5.04
C GLY A 80 -11.22 -23.62 -4.40
N GLY A 81 -11.53 -23.60 -3.10
CA GLY A 81 -12.02 -24.73 -2.33
C GLY A 81 -13.53 -24.97 -2.38
N VAL A 82 -14.29 -24.16 -3.14
CA VAL A 82 -15.70 -24.44 -3.42
C VAL A 82 -15.76 -25.62 -4.41
N LYS A 83 -15.65 -26.84 -3.86
CA LYS A 83 -16.06 -28.05 -4.57
C LYS A 83 -17.49 -27.83 -5.01
N ARG A 84 -17.72 -27.83 -6.33
CA ARG A 84 -19.06 -28.06 -6.89
C ARG A 84 -19.60 -29.35 -6.25
N PRO A 85 -20.87 -29.41 -5.84
CA PRO A 85 -21.45 -30.68 -5.40
C PRO A 85 -21.21 -31.68 -6.53
N GLN A 86 -20.51 -32.78 -6.23
CA GLN A 86 -20.51 -33.94 -7.12
C GLN A 86 -21.97 -34.36 -7.25
N GLY A 87 -22.50 -34.28 -8.48
CA GLY A 87 -23.83 -34.80 -8.77
C GLY A 87 -23.88 -36.29 -8.43
N PRO A 88 -25.04 -36.80 -7.98
CA PRO A 88 -25.16 -38.20 -7.59
C PRO A 88 -24.82 -39.12 -8.78
N PRO A 89 -24.23 -40.29 -8.51
CA PRO A 89 -23.87 -41.24 -9.56
C PRO A 89 -25.14 -41.82 -10.20
N VAL A 90 -25.36 -41.52 -11.49
CA VAL A 90 -26.17 -42.30 -12.43
C VAL A 90 -25.54 -42.25 -13.82
#